data_AF-A0A7C5FN34-F1
#
_entry.id   AF-A0A7C5FN34-F1
#
_cell.length_a   1.000
_cell.length_b   1.000
_cell.length_c   1.000
_cell.angle_alpha   90.00
_cell.angle_beta   90.00
_cell.angle_gamma   90.00
#
_symmetry.space_group_name_H-M   'P 1'
#
loop_
_entity.id
_entity.type
_entity.pdbx_description
1 polymer ?
#
loop_
_entity_poly.entity_id
_entity_poly.type
_entity_poly.pdbx_seq_one_letter_code
_entity_poly.pdbx_strand_id
1 'polypeptide(L)'
;MNTTTEPNETIGKRIIKINECQTLSSNSTLTYHIGCDDKDNSIHFRIVSNTGGGFFNDEWIALSDIQQAFAKWPVDDPITSFALNGLFKGKSANSPAFLMAALKEENIVATLKGRDVTMSTSFQMNFCQP
;
A
#
# COMPACT_ATOMS: atom_id res chain seq x y z
N MET A 1 -23.71 -9.86 26.26
CA MET A 1 -23.61 -10.26 24.85
C MET A 1 -22.32 -9.68 24.31
N ASN A 2 -21.30 -10.54 24.20
CA ASN A 2 -20.26 -10.58 23.17
C ASN A 2 -19.64 -9.22 22.76
N THR A 3 -18.49 -8.93 23.37
CA THR A 3 -17.41 -8.01 22.97
C THR A 3 -17.25 -7.82 21.46
N THR A 4 -17.01 -6.59 21.01
CA THR A 4 -15.81 -6.18 20.26
C THR A 4 -15.69 -4.65 20.26
N THR A 5 -14.95 -4.16 21.25
CA THR A 5 -13.89 -3.13 21.16
C THR A 5 -14.09 -1.94 20.20
N GLU A 6 -14.40 -0.76 20.77
CA GLU A 6 -13.83 0.54 20.34
C GLU A 6 -12.33 0.62 20.75
N PRO A 7 -11.45 1.54 20.28
CA PRO A 7 -11.71 2.82 19.57
C PRO A 7 -10.68 3.18 18.44
N ASN A 8 -10.88 4.31 17.74
CA ASN A 8 -9.81 5.20 17.19
C ASN A 8 -8.51 4.57 16.60
N GLU A 9 -8.31 4.69 15.28
CA GLU A 9 -6.96 4.88 14.70
C GLU A 9 -6.95 5.99 13.64
N THR A 10 -7.31 7.20 14.08
CA THR A 10 -7.04 8.43 13.29
C THR A 10 -6.19 9.42 14.10
N ILE A 11 -5.42 8.91 15.07
CA ILE A 11 -4.52 9.69 15.93
C ILE A 11 -3.21 8.88 16.06
N GLY A 12 -2.21 9.16 15.22
CA GLY A 12 -0.87 8.57 15.36
C GLY A 12 -0.09 8.34 14.07
N LYS A 13 -0.74 8.42 12.89
CA LYS A 13 -0.04 8.30 11.61
C LYS A 13 0.25 9.70 11.05
N ARG A 14 1.49 10.16 11.16
CA ARG A 14 1.95 11.44 10.60
C ARG A 14 2.19 11.28 9.10
N ILE A 15 1.53 12.10 8.28
CA ILE A 15 1.76 12.11 6.83
C ILE A 15 3.18 12.64 6.59
N ILE A 16 4.01 11.82 5.97
CA ILE A 16 5.40 12.14 5.63
C ILE A 16 5.55 12.47 4.14
N LYS A 17 4.63 11.97 3.30
CA LYS A 17 4.62 12.26 1.86
C LYS A 17 3.19 12.19 1.30
N ILE A 18 2.90 13.10 0.39
CA ILE A 18 1.72 13.08 -0.47
C ILE A 18 2.24 13.03 -1.89
N ASN A 19 1.75 12.08 -2.68
CA ASN A 19 2.18 11.94 -4.07
C ASN A 19 1.04 11.42 -4.94
N GLU A 20 1.24 11.50 -6.24
CA GLU A 20 0.28 11.08 -7.25
C GLU A 20 0.92 10.09 -8.21
N CYS A 21 0.16 9.09 -8.64
CA CYS A 21 0.59 8.12 -9.64
C CYS A 21 -0.54 7.82 -10.63
N GLN A 22 -0.18 7.37 -11.83
CA GLN A 22 -1.18 6.83 -12.76
C GLN A 22 -1.68 5.46 -12.29
N THR A 23 -2.94 5.14 -12.56
CA THR A 23 -3.45 3.77 -12.40
C THR A 23 -2.66 2.79 -13.27
N LEU A 24 -2.69 1.48 -12.95
CA LEU A 24 -2.04 0.46 -13.78
C LEU A 24 -2.55 0.45 -15.24
N SER A 25 -3.79 0.89 -15.46
CA SER A 25 -4.40 1.09 -16.78
C SER A 25 -4.08 2.43 -17.43
N SER A 26 -3.35 3.34 -16.75
CA SER A 26 -2.93 4.66 -17.23
C SER A 26 -4.06 5.56 -17.73
N ASN A 27 -5.27 5.39 -17.18
CA ASN A 27 -6.47 6.11 -17.59
C ASN A 27 -6.94 7.12 -16.53
N SER A 28 -6.30 7.15 -15.38
CA SER A 28 -6.71 7.95 -14.22
C SER A 28 -5.53 8.18 -13.29
N THR A 29 -5.62 9.25 -12.52
CA THR A 29 -4.61 9.64 -11.53
C THR A 29 -5.11 9.28 -10.14
N LEU A 30 -4.25 8.63 -9.36
CA LEU A 30 -4.45 8.30 -7.97
C LEU A 30 -3.62 9.24 -7.11
N THR A 31 -4.22 9.81 -6.08
CA THR A 31 -3.49 10.51 -5.02
C THR A 31 -3.39 9.57 -3.83
N TYR A 32 -2.17 9.40 -3.31
CA TYR A 32 -1.90 8.54 -2.15
C TYR A 32 -1.05 9.27 -1.11
N HIS A 33 -1.25 8.87 0.14
CA HIS A 33 -0.46 9.38 1.27
C HIS A 33 0.40 8.27 1.82
N ILE A 34 1.63 8.64 2.20
CA ILE A 34 2.52 7.82 3.00
C ILE A 34 2.56 8.43 4.39
N GLY A 35 2.27 7.62 5.40
CA GLY A 35 2.34 7.99 6.80
C GLY A 35 3.40 7.18 7.54
N CYS A 36 3.99 7.76 8.57
CA CYS A 36 4.74 7.00 9.58
C CYS A 36 3.94 6.96 10.89
N ASP A 37 3.91 5.82 11.56
CA ASP A 37 3.47 5.73 12.95
C ASP A 37 4.59 6.19 13.88
N ASP A 38 4.34 7.23 14.70
CA ASP A 38 5.34 7.74 15.64
C ASP A 38 5.61 6.78 16.84
N LYS A 39 4.79 5.73 17.03
CA LYS A 39 4.99 4.73 18.10
C LYS A 39 6.01 3.66 17.72
N ASP A 40 5.91 3.16 16.50
CA ASP A 40 6.65 1.98 16.03
C ASP A 40 7.52 2.27 14.79
N ASN A 41 7.59 3.53 14.36
CA ASN A 41 8.25 3.98 13.13
C ASN A 41 7.83 3.17 11.89
N SER A 42 6.57 2.74 11.85
CA SER A 42 6.04 1.87 10.81
C SER A 42 5.39 2.67 9.68
N ILE A 43 5.79 2.36 8.45
CA ILE A 43 5.27 3.04 7.26
C ILE A 43 3.91 2.48 6.87
N HIS A 44 2.99 3.38 6.53
CA HIS A 44 1.65 3.07 6.09
C HIS A 44 1.31 3.81 4.80
N PHE A 45 0.52 3.17 3.95
CA PHE A 45 0.03 3.73 2.69
C PHE A 45 -1.49 3.84 2.73
N ARG A 46 -2.05 4.91 2.16
CA ARG A 46 -3.48 5.00 1.88
C ARG A 46 -3.75 5.70 0.56
N ILE A 47 -4.84 5.33 -0.10
CA ILE A 47 -5.34 6.05 -1.27
C ILE A 47 -6.35 7.09 -0.80
N VAL A 48 -6.23 8.34 -1.24
CA VAL A 48 -7.13 9.41 -0.81
C VAL A 48 -8.01 9.94 -1.93
N SER A 49 -7.61 9.78 -3.19
CA SER A 49 -8.36 10.26 -4.34
C SER A 49 -8.08 9.44 -5.58
N ASN A 50 -9.08 9.39 -6.46
CA ASN A 50 -9.01 8.76 -7.78
C ASN A 50 -9.82 9.60 -8.78
N THR A 51 -9.17 10.11 -9.83
CA THR A 51 -9.86 10.90 -10.87
C THR A 51 -10.73 10.06 -11.81
N GLY A 52 -10.61 8.73 -11.78
CA GLY A 52 -11.33 7.80 -12.65
C GLY A 52 -12.71 7.38 -12.17
N GLY A 53 -13.15 7.84 -11.00
CA GLY A 53 -14.47 7.52 -10.43
C GLY A 53 -14.63 6.09 -9.90
N GLY A 54 -13.60 5.25 -9.98
CA GLY A 54 -13.62 3.89 -9.42
C GLY A 54 -13.51 3.89 -7.90
N PHE A 55 -14.29 3.03 -7.24
CA PHE A 55 -14.24 2.85 -5.78
C PHE A 55 -12.83 2.47 -5.33
N PHE A 56 -12.38 3.06 -4.23
CA PHE A 56 -11.14 2.72 -3.54
C PHE A 56 -11.41 2.58 -2.05
N ASN A 57 -10.41 2.10 -1.32
CA ASN A 57 -10.42 2.06 0.13
C ASN A 57 -9.39 3.08 0.63
N ASP A 58 -9.81 3.89 1.60
CA ASP A 58 -9.07 5.03 2.15
C ASP A 58 -8.33 4.71 3.45
N GLU A 59 -8.25 3.43 3.81
CA GLU A 59 -7.59 3.00 5.03
C GLU A 59 -6.07 2.99 4.88
N TRP A 60 -5.42 3.09 6.04
CA TRP A 60 -3.99 2.91 6.18
C TRP A 60 -3.64 1.43 6.13
N ILE A 61 -2.78 1.06 5.18
CA ILE A 61 -2.24 -0.28 5.02
C ILE A 61 -0.76 -0.24 5.39
N ALA A 62 -0.36 -1.06 6.37
CA ALA A 62 1.02 -1.13 6.83
C ALA A 62 1.93 -1.75 5.76
N LEU A 63 3.13 -1.20 5.57
CA LEU A 63 4.12 -1.78 4.66
C LEU A 63 4.50 -3.20 5.09
N SER A 64 4.49 -3.49 6.39
CA SER A 64 4.71 -4.84 6.92
C SER A 64 3.69 -5.86 6.43
N ASP A 65 2.43 -5.47 6.29
CA ASP A 65 1.37 -6.36 5.81
C ASP A 65 1.49 -6.62 4.31
N ILE A 66 1.88 -5.57 3.57
CA ILE A 66 2.23 -5.66 2.14
C ILE A 66 3.41 -6.63 1.95
N GLN A 67 4.46 -6.48 2.76
CA GLN A 67 5.63 -7.37 2.74
C GLN A 67 5.25 -8.82 3.04
N GLN A 68 4.42 -9.06 4.07
CA GLN A 68 3.94 -10.40 4.39
C GLN A 68 3.08 -10.99 3.28
N ALA A 69 2.27 -10.18 2.60
CA ALA A 69 1.46 -10.62 1.47
C ALA A 69 2.34 -11.09 0.31
N PHE A 70 3.41 -10.35 0.00
CA PHE A 70 4.38 -10.76 -1.03
C PHE A 70 5.24 -11.94 -0.60
N ALA A 71 5.63 -12.05 0.67
CA ALA A 71 6.38 -13.20 1.18
C ALA A 71 5.58 -14.51 1.12
N LYS A 72 4.25 -14.44 1.15
CA LYS A 72 3.34 -15.58 0.97
C LYS A 72 3.05 -15.89 -0.50
N TRP A 73 3.39 -14.98 -1.42
CA TRP A 73 3.14 -15.17 -2.84
C TRP A 73 4.07 -16.26 -3.40
N PRO A 74 3.59 -17.15 -4.28
CA PRO A 74 4.43 -18.18 -4.88
C PRO A 74 5.63 -17.55 -5.60
N VAL A 75 6.83 -18.04 -5.31
CA VAL A 75 8.10 -17.49 -5.86
C VAL A 75 8.18 -17.70 -7.39
N ASP A 76 7.49 -18.71 -7.90
CA ASP A 76 7.46 -19.05 -9.33
C ASP A 76 6.48 -18.18 -10.13
N ASP A 77 5.56 -17.47 -9.46
CA ASP A 77 4.55 -16.64 -10.10
C ASP A 77 4.96 -15.17 -10.17
N PRO A 78 4.66 -14.47 -11.27
CA PRO A 78 4.88 -13.02 -11.34
C PRO A 78 4.08 -12.31 -10.25
N ILE A 79 4.71 -11.37 -9.55
CA ILE A 79 4.02 -10.56 -8.56
C ILE A 79 3.00 -9.67 -9.26
N THR A 80 1.73 -9.83 -8.88
CA THR A 80 0.60 -9.04 -9.37
C THR A 80 -0.18 -8.46 -8.20
N SER A 81 -1.11 -7.56 -8.48
CA SER A 81 -2.02 -7.01 -7.46
C SER A 81 -2.84 -8.07 -6.71
N PHE A 82 -2.96 -9.28 -7.27
CA PHE A 82 -3.63 -10.41 -6.60
C PHE A 82 -2.96 -10.81 -5.28
N ALA A 83 -1.65 -10.59 -5.14
CA ALA A 83 -0.95 -10.84 -3.88
C ALA A 83 -1.54 -10.00 -2.72
N LEU A 84 -2.06 -8.82 -3.04
CA LEU A 84 -2.61 -7.87 -2.06
C LEU A 84 -4.10 -8.05 -1.82
N ASN A 85 -4.80 -8.92 -2.57
CA ASN A 85 -6.25 -9.14 -2.39
C ASN A 85 -6.61 -9.56 -0.96
N GLY A 86 -5.71 -10.27 -0.28
CA GLY A 86 -5.89 -10.67 1.12
C GLY A 86 -6.06 -9.49 2.08
N LEU A 87 -5.46 -8.34 1.76
CA LEU A 87 -5.53 -7.11 2.57
C LEU A 87 -6.86 -6.36 2.37
N PHE A 88 -7.57 -6.61 1.28
CA PHE A 88 -8.77 -5.87 0.88
C PHE A 88 -10.03 -6.75 0.81
N LYS A 89 -10.12 -7.80 1.65
CA LYS A 89 -11.29 -8.69 1.69
C LYS A 89 -12.56 -7.91 2.02
N GLY A 90 -13.59 -8.07 1.17
CA GLY A 90 -14.86 -7.35 1.31
C GLY A 90 -14.80 -5.87 0.92
N LYS A 91 -13.71 -5.41 0.30
CA LYS A 91 -13.52 -4.02 -0.14
C LYS A 91 -13.50 -3.92 -1.66
N SER A 92 -13.30 -2.71 -2.18
CA SER A 92 -13.22 -2.50 -3.63
C SER A 92 -12.18 -3.41 -4.28
N ALA A 93 -12.59 -4.10 -5.34
CA ALA A 93 -11.70 -4.94 -6.15
C ALA A 93 -10.58 -4.13 -6.82
N ASN A 94 -10.70 -2.80 -6.89
CA ASN A 94 -9.67 -1.94 -7.48
C ASN A 94 -8.57 -1.56 -6.49
N SER A 95 -8.83 -1.61 -5.18
CA SER A 95 -7.88 -1.17 -4.15
C SER A 95 -6.52 -1.90 -4.19
N PRO A 96 -6.46 -3.24 -4.39
CA PRO A 96 -5.18 -3.94 -4.56
C PRO A 96 -4.36 -3.41 -5.74
N ALA A 97 -5.02 -3.09 -6.87
CA ALA A 97 -4.37 -2.57 -8.06
C ALA A 97 -3.89 -1.12 -7.86
N PHE A 98 -4.66 -0.30 -7.14
CA PHE A 98 -4.30 1.07 -6.81
C PHE A 98 -3.12 1.15 -5.85
N LEU A 99 -3.11 0.29 -4.82
CA LEU A 99 -1.96 0.18 -3.92
C LEU A 99 -0.70 -0.29 -4.68
N MET A 100 -0.84 -1.28 -5.56
CA MET A 100 0.27 -1.74 -6.40
C MET A 100 0.84 -0.63 -7.30
N ALA A 101 0.00 0.26 -7.83
CA ALA A 101 0.44 1.42 -8.61
C ALA A 101 1.27 2.40 -7.76
N ALA A 102 0.82 2.71 -6.55
CA ALA A 102 1.57 3.58 -5.63
C ALA A 102 2.93 2.97 -5.23
N LEU A 103 2.97 1.65 -4.95
CA LEU A 103 4.22 0.95 -4.63
C LEU A 103 5.22 0.94 -5.81
N LYS A 104 4.70 0.87 -7.04
CA LYS A 104 5.51 0.94 -8.25
C LYS A 104 6.10 2.34 -8.44
N GLU A 105 5.31 3.39 -8.22
CA GLU A 105 5.78 4.79 -8.30
C GLU A 105 6.91 5.07 -7.30
N GLU A 106 6.78 4.56 -6.09
CA GLU A 106 7.80 4.67 -5.05
C GLU A 106 9.01 3.74 -5.27
N ASN A 107 9.07 3.01 -6.38
CA ASN A 107 10.10 2.03 -6.72
C ASN A 107 10.29 0.94 -5.63
N ILE A 108 9.26 0.70 -4.82
CA ILE A 108 9.25 -0.37 -3.80
C ILE A 108 9.05 -1.72 -4.51
N VAL A 109 8.23 -1.72 -5.56
CA VAL A 109 8.02 -2.86 -6.43
C VAL A 109 8.51 -2.52 -7.82
N ALA A 110 9.68 -3.04 -8.17
CA ALA A 110 10.12 -3.06 -9.56
C ALA A 110 9.37 -4.18 -10.29
N THR A 111 8.62 -3.85 -11.34
CA THR A 111 8.17 -4.84 -12.33
C THR A 111 9.39 -5.40 -13.05
N LEU A 112 10.01 -6.42 -12.46
CA LEU A 112 11.08 -7.17 -13.11
C LEU A 112 10.44 -8.21 -14.01
N LYS A 113 10.70 -8.11 -15.32
CA LYS A 113 10.59 -9.25 -16.22
C LYS A 113 11.66 -10.25 -15.80
N GLY A 114 11.28 -11.15 -14.89
CA GLY A 114 12.12 -12.25 -14.43
C GLY A 114 12.86 -11.96 -13.13
N ARG A 115 12.52 -12.76 -12.11
CA ARG A 115 13.26 -13.15 -10.90
C ARG A 115 13.82 -12.01 -10.04
N ASP A 116 13.44 -12.05 -8.76
CA ASP A 116 13.84 -11.16 -7.66
C ASP A 116 13.14 -9.80 -7.58
N VAL A 117 11.87 -9.78 -7.15
CA VAL A 117 11.30 -8.55 -6.57
C VAL A 117 12.06 -8.23 -5.28
N THR A 118 13.12 -7.44 -5.42
CA THR A 118 13.89 -6.94 -4.29
C THR A 118 13.13 -5.74 -3.73
N MET A 119 12.39 -5.95 -2.64
CA MET A 119 11.82 -4.83 -1.90
C MET A 119 12.97 -4.02 -1.29
N SER A 120 13.07 -2.76 -1.69
CA SER A 120 14.12 -1.88 -1.16
C SER A 120 13.89 -1.61 0.33
N THR A 121 14.64 -2.29 1.20
CA THR A 121 14.67 -2.02 2.65
C THR A 121 15.17 -0.61 2.98
N SER A 122 15.86 0.04 2.04
CA SER A 122 16.28 1.44 2.15
C SER A 122 15.09 2.42 2.13
N PHE A 123 13.94 1.99 1.60
CA PHE A 123 12.72 2.79 1.60
C PHE A 123 12.26 3.09 3.03
N GLN A 124 12.22 2.09 3.93
CA GLN A 124 11.76 2.31 5.30
C GLN A 124 12.64 3.32 6.06
N MET A 125 13.95 3.25 5.85
CA MET A 125 14.93 4.06 6.56
C MET A 125 14.88 5.54 6.16
N ASN A 126 14.65 5.87 4.89
CA ASN A 126 14.67 7.26 4.41
C ASN A 126 13.41 8.06 4.79
N PHE A 127 12.30 7.38 5.05
CA PHE A 127 10.99 8.01 5.18
C PHE A 127 10.61 8.35 6.63
N CYS A 128 11.13 7.63 7.62
CA CYS A 128 10.81 7.87 9.03
C CYS A 128 11.96 8.52 9.84
N GLN A 129 12.91 9.18 9.18
CA GLN A 129 13.90 10.02 9.88
C GLN A 129 13.29 11.39 10.23
N PRO A 130 13.66 11.98 11.39
CA PRO A 130 13.23 13.33 11.79
C PRO A 130 13.82 14.43 10.90
#